data_AF-Q707E0-F1
#
_entry.id   AF-Q707E0-F1
#
_cell.length_a   1.000
_cell.length_b   1.000
_cell.length_c   1.000
_cell.angle_alpha   90.00
_cell.angle_beta   90.00
_cell.angle_gamma   90.00
#
_symmetry.space_group_name_H-M   'P 1'
#
loop_
_entity.id
_entity.type
_entity.pdbx_description
1 polymer ?
#
loop_
_entity_poly.entity_id
_entity_poly.type
_entity_poly.pdbx_seq_one_letter_code
_entity_poly.pdbx_strand_id
1 'polypeptide(L)'
;MLSNMKIFITEQQKAELERLHDSSRDGQVRDRLKAILLASEGWSSAMIAQALRLHQTTIDHHISEFLNKGKLKPENGGSDSKLSAEKTAFLISQLSDDLFHHTRDVIAFVNRTWNIIFSIPGMNK
;
A
#
# COMPACT_ATOMS: atom_id res chain seq x y z
N MET A 1 -27.04 9.33 3.13
CA MET A 1 -27.83 8.28 3.79
C MET A 1 -27.08 6.98 3.60
N LEU A 2 -26.49 6.44 4.68
CA LEU A 2 -25.53 5.35 4.58
C LEU A 2 -26.27 4.02 4.66
N SER A 3 -26.17 3.25 3.56
CA SER A 3 -26.60 1.87 3.46
C SER A 3 -25.92 1.06 4.57
N ASN A 4 -26.75 0.31 5.31
CA ASN A 4 -26.30 -0.64 6.31
C ASN A 4 -25.54 -1.76 5.60
N MET A 5 -24.22 -1.61 5.42
CA MET A 5 -23.42 -2.51 4.58
C MET A 5 -22.90 -3.69 5.42
N LYS A 6 -23.80 -4.63 5.72
CA LYS A 6 -23.38 -5.93 6.25
C LYS A 6 -22.67 -6.70 5.14
N ILE A 7 -21.37 -6.92 5.30
CA ILE A 7 -20.62 -7.76 4.38
C ILE A 7 -20.78 -9.24 4.76
N PHE A 8 -20.73 -10.12 3.78
CA PHE A 8 -20.79 -11.57 4.02
C PHE A 8 -19.38 -12.15 3.88
N ILE A 9 -18.91 -12.78 4.94
CA ILE A 9 -17.69 -13.60 4.98
C ILE A 9 -18.06 -14.97 5.53
N THR A 10 -17.32 -16.02 5.14
CA THR A 10 -17.54 -17.36 5.70
C THR A 10 -16.99 -17.46 7.12
N GLU A 11 -17.48 -18.42 7.91
CA GLU A 11 -16.92 -18.70 9.25
C GLU A 11 -15.42 -19.00 9.19
N GLN A 12 -14.96 -19.69 8.15
CA GLN A 12 -13.53 -19.96 7.94
C GLN A 12 -12.75 -18.67 7.67
N GLN A 13 -13.28 -17.77 6.84
CA GLN A 13 -12.65 -16.46 6.60
C GLN A 13 -12.62 -15.63 7.88
N LYS A 14 -13.71 -15.63 8.65
CA LYS A 14 -13.78 -14.94 9.94
C LYS A 14 -12.69 -15.42 10.90
N ALA A 15 -12.58 -16.74 11.09
CA ALA A 15 -11.56 -17.35 11.94
C ALA A 15 -10.13 -17.01 11.49
N GLU A 16 -9.87 -16.97 10.18
CA GLU A 16 -8.56 -16.58 9.65
C GLU A 16 -8.26 -15.09 9.90
N LEU A 17 -9.25 -14.21 9.74
CA LEU A 17 -9.09 -12.78 10.03
C LEU A 17 -8.82 -12.53 11.53
N GLU A 18 -9.48 -13.27 12.41
CA GLU A 18 -9.23 -13.24 13.86
C GLU A 18 -7.81 -13.70 14.20
N ARG A 19 -7.36 -14.83 13.62
CA ARG A 19 -5.99 -15.34 13.78
C ARG A 19 -4.93 -14.35 13.28
N LEU A 20 -5.18 -13.69 12.15
CA LEU A 20 -4.30 -12.65 11.61
C LEU A 20 -4.29 -11.41 12.50
N HIS A 21 -5.43 -11.03 13.08
CA HIS A 21 -5.50 -9.89 14.00
C HIS A 21 -4.67 -10.15 15.26
N ASP A 22 -4.75 -11.35 15.82
CA ASP A 22 -4.08 -11.70 17.07
C ASP A 22 -2.55 -11.81 16.91
N SER A 23 -2.09 -12.23 15.73
CA SER A 23 -0.67 -12.35 15.41
C SER A 23 -0.03 -11.05 14.92
N SER A 24 -0.83 -10.11 14.39
CA SER A 24 -0.31 -8.86 13.81
C SER A 24 0.16 -7.88 14.89
N ARG A 25 1.34 -7.29 14.66
CA ARG A 25 1.86 -6.16 15.46
C ARG A 25 1.64 -4.81 14.80
N ASP A 26 1.29 -4.78 13.52
CA ASP A 26 1.01 -3.56 12.78
C ASP A 26 -0.41 -3.06 13.11
N GLY A 27 -0.48 -1.88 13.73
CA GLY A 27 -1.74 -1.25 14.12
C GLY A 27 -2.67 -0.99 12.94
N GLN A 28 -2.14 -0.63 11.77
CA GLN A 28 -2.94 -0.37 10.57
C GLN A 28 -3.58 -1.65 10.05
N VAL A 29 -2.82 -2.75 10.05
CA VAL A 29 -3.35 -4.08 9.70
C VAL A 29 -4.45 -4.48 10.69
N ARG A 30 -4.22 -4.30 11.99
CA ARG A 30 -5.22 -4.65 13.01
C ARG A 30 -6.51 -3.87 12.87
N ASP A 31 -6.45 -2.55 12.63
CA ASP A 31 -7.65 -1.73 12.49
C ASP A 31 -8.41 -2.05 11.20
N ARG A 32 -7.70 -2.38 10.12
CA ARG A 32 -8.32 -2.91 8.90
C ARG A 32 -9.05 -4.23 9.15
N LEU A 33 -8.43 -5.17 9.87
CA LEU A 33 -9.05 -6.46 10.21
C LEU A 33 -10.29 -6.28 11.08
N LYS A 34 -10.23 -5.43 12.11
CA LYS A 34 -11.39 -5.09 12.95
C LYS A 34 -12.52 -4.48 12.13
N ALA A 35 -12.23 -3.59 11.20
CA ALA A 35 -13.25 -2.98 10.34
C ALA A 35 -14.02 -4.02 9.52
N ILE A 36 -13.31 -5.01 8.96
CA ILE A 36 -13.93 -6.10 8.19
C ILE A 36 -14.78 -6.99 9.10
N LEU A 37 -14.24 -7.41 10.25
CA LEU A 37 -14.96 -8.25 11.22
C LEU A 37 -16.23 -7.57 11.71
N LEU A 38 -16.15 -6.33 12.18
CA LEU A 38 -17.31 -5.57 12.68
C LEU A 38 -18.36 -5.31 11.59
N ALA A 39 -17.92 -5.04 10.36
CA ALA A 39 -18.84 -4.90 9.22
C ALA A 39 -19.57 -6.21 8.92
N SER A 40 -18.91 -7.36 9.05
CA SER A 40 -19.55 -8.68 8.90
C SER A 40 -20.56 -8.99 10.02
N GLU A 41 -20.33 -8.40 11.20
CA GLU A 41 -21.21 -8.48 12.36
C GLU A 41 -22.38 -7.48 12.30
N GLY A 42 -22.45 -6.68 11.24
CA GLY A 42 -23.55 -5.75 10.98
C GLY A 42 -23.38 -4.36 11.59
N TRP A 43 -22.19 -4.01 12.06
CA TRP A 43 -21.90 -2.65 12.49
C TRP A 43 -21.88 -1.72 11.28
N SER A 44 -22.46 -0.53 11.42
CA SER A 44 -22.36 0.50 10.39
C SER A 44 -20.94 1.08 10.32
N SER A 45 -20.52 1.56 9.15
CA SER A 45 -19.22 2.24 8.99
C SER A 45 -19.04 3.40 9.98
N ALA A 46 -20.11 4.11 10.33
CA ALA A 46 -20.08 5.18 11.32
C ALA A 46 -19.80 4.67 12.74
N MET A 47 -20.41 3.55 13.15
CA MET A 47 -20.13 2.92 14.45
C MET A 47 -18.70 2.41 14.53
N ILE A 48 -18.22 1.77 13.46
CA ILE A 48 -16.84 1.26 13.37
C ILE A 48 -15.84 2.42 13.43
N ALA A 49 -16.08 3.48 12.66
CA ALA A 49 -15.26 4.69 12.64
C ALA A 49 -15.14 5.31 14.05
N GLN A 50 -16.27 5.42 14.75
CA GLN A 50 -16.30 5.91 16.12
C GLN A 50 -15.51 5.00 17.09
N ALA A 51 -15.69 3.68 16.98
CA ALA A 51 -15.03 2.71 17.86
C ALA A 51 -13.51 2.66 17.64
N LEU A 52 -13.06 2.74 16.38
CA LEU A 52 -11.65 2.69 16.00
C LEU A 52 -10.97 4.07 16.00
N ARG A 53 -11.73 5.15 16.20
CA ARG A 53 -11.25 6.55 16.09
C ARG A 53 -10.60 6.86 14.74
N LEU A 54 -11.21 6.34 13.67
CA LEU A 54 -10.82 6.59 12.29
C LEU A 54 -11.89 7.38 11.55
N HIS A 55 -11.53 8.04 10.46
CA HIS A 55 -12.51 8.70 9.61
C HIS A 55 -13.39 7.65 8.91
N GLN A 56 -14.69 7.94 8.75
CA GLN A 56 -15.62 6.99 8.16
C GLN A 56 -15.21 6.55 6.75
N THR A 57 -14.73 7.49 5.92
CA THR A 57 -14.25 7.16 4.56
C THR A 57 -13.07 6.18 4.56
N THR A 58 -12.25 6.16 5.63
CA THR A 58 -11.16 5.18 5.78
C THR A 58 -11.73 3.78 6.01
N ILE A 59 -12.78 3.67 6.82
CA ILE A 59 -13.49 2.40 7.06
C ILE A 59 -14.14 1.91 5.76
N ASP A 60 -14.86 2.77 5.07
CA ASP A 60 -15.50 2.45 3.79
C ASP A 60 -14.48 1.97 2.75
N HIS A 61 -13.32 2.64 2.68
CA HIS A 61 -12.22 2.22 1.82
C HIS A 61 -11.60 0.87 2.21
N HIS A 62 -11.41 0.60 3.51
CA HIS A 62 -10.88 -0.68 3.98
C HIS A 62 -11.80 -1.85 3.62
N ILE A 63 -13.11 -1.68 3.83
CA ILE A 63 -14.11 -2.70 3.49
C ILE A 63 -14.15 -2.90 1.97
N SER A 64 -14.18 -1.82 1.19
CA SER A 64 -14.20 -1.88 -0.28
C SER A 64 -12.96 -2.59 -0.85
N GLU A 65 -11.75 -2.26 -0.37
CA GLU A 65 -10.51 -2.92 -0.82
C GLU A 65 -10.47 -4.41 -0.45
N PHE A 66 -11.06 -4.79 0.69
CA PHE A 66 -11.21 -6.20 1.04
C PHE A 66 -12.17 -6.92 0.09
N LEU A 67 -13.36 -6.36 -0.17
CA LEU A 67 -14.35 -6.98 -1.06
C LEU A 67 -13.86 -7.11 -2.50
N ASN A 68 -13.17 -6.08 -3.01
CA ASN A 68 -12.74 -6.04 -4.40
C ASN A 68 -11.41 -6.77 -4.65
N LYS A 69 -10.50 -6.79 -3.67
CA LYS A 69 -9.11 -7.26 -3.87
C LYS A 69 -8.61 -8.23 -2.80
N GLY A 70 -9.41 -8.54 -1.77
CA GLY A 70 -8.96 -9.35 -0.63
C GLY A 70 -7.86 -8.67 0.20
N LYS A 71 -7.75 -7.34 0.16
CA LYS A 71 -6.61 -6.61 0.73
C LYS A 71 -6.70 -6.50 2.26
N LEU A 72 -5.76 -7.14 2.95
CA LEU A 72 -5.66 -7.16 4.42
C LEU A 72 -4.54 -6.31 5.02
N LYS A 73 -3.58 -5.87 4.20
CA LYS A 73 -2.45 -5.07 4.64
C LYS A 73 -2.21 -3.89 3.71
N PRO A 74 -1.60 -2.79 4.20
CA PRO A 74 -1.11 -1.76 3.33
C PRO A 74 -0.03 -2.34 2.40
N GLU A 75 -0.02 -1.88 1.16
CA GLU A 75 1.08 -2.14 0.23
C GLU A 75 2.15 -1.08 0.49
N ASN A 76 2.90 -1.30 1.57
CA ASN A 76 4.07 -0.49 1.88
C ASN A 76 5.24 -1.09 1.09
N GLY A 77 5.52 -0.48 -0.06
CA GLY A 77 6.63 -0.85 -0.92
C GLY A 77 6.83 0.26 -1.93
N GLY A 78 8.08 0.67 -2.17
CA GLY A 78 8.38 1.51 -3.32
C GLY A 78 7.91 0.83 -4.61
N SER A 79 7.74 1.61 -5.67
CA SER A 79 7.60 1.03 -7.00
C SER A 79 8.82 0.18 -7.32
N ASP A 80 8.64 -0.90 -8.07
CA ASP A 80 9.75 -1.65 -8.64
C ASP A 80 10.69 -0.70 -9.41
N SER A 81 11.99 -0.94 -9.29
CA SER A 81 12.97 -0.15 -10.05
C SER A 81 12.73 -0.34 -11.55
N LYS A 82 12.78 0.76 -12.30
CA LYS A 82 12.75 0.70 -13.77
C LYS A 82 14.06 0.16 -14.35
N LEU A 83 15.12 0.06 -13.55
CA LEU A 83 16.44 -0.42 -13.96
C LEU A 83 16.60 -1.90 -13.57
N SER A 84 17.17 -2.70 -14.48
CA SER A 84 17.66 -4.03 -14.13
C SER A 84 18.86 -3.94 -13.19
N ALA A 85 19.25 -5.05 -12.57
CA ALA A 85 20.42 -5.11 -11.70
C ALA A 85 21.70 -4.62 -12.42
N GLU A 86 21.88 -5.03 -13.68
CA GLU A 86 23.02 -4.61 -14.52
C GLU A 86 23.02 -3.10 -14.79
N LYS A 87 21.86 -2.54 -15.17
CA LYS A 87 21.70 -1.09 -15.39
C LYS A 87 21.93 -0.30 -14.10
N THR A 88 21.47 -0.84 -12.98
CA THR A 88 21.67 -0.24 -11.65
C THR A 88 23.14 -0.21 -11.28
N ALA A 89 23.86 -1.32 -11.44
CA ALA A 89 25.31 -1.39 -11.18
C ALA A 89 26.09 -0.43 -12.07
N PHE A 90 25.74 -0.37 -13.36
CA PHE A 90 26.36 0.58 -14.29
C PHE A 90 26.11 2.03 -13.90
N LEU A 91 24.86 2.39 -13.55
CA LEU A 91 24.53 3.74 -13.12
C LEU A 91 25.27 4.14 -11.84
N ILE A 92 25.40 3.22 -10.87
CA ILE A 92 26.18 3.43 -9.64
C ILE A 92 27.65 3.73 -9.96
N SER A 93 28.27 3.00 -10.90
CA SER A 93 29.64 3.30 -11.34
C SER A 93 29.74 4.71 -11.92
N GLN A 94 28.82 5.10 -12.81
CA GLN A 94 28.84 6.43 -13.43
C GLN A 94 28.61 7.57 -12.42
N LEU A 95 27.77 7.33 -11.39
CA LEU A 95 27.57 8.27 -10.29
C LEU A 95 28.79 8.39 -9.38
N SER A 96 29.53 7.29 -9.19
CA SER A 96 30.74 7.26 -8.35
C SER A 96 31.93 7.97 -8.99
N ASP A 97 31.95 8.05 -10.32
CA ASP A 97 32.96 8.77 -11.11
C ASP A 97 32.66 10.30 -11.21
N ASP A 98 31.72 10.81 -10.42
CA ASP A 98 31.34 12.24 -10.26
C ASP A 98 30.92 12.93 -11.58
N LEU A 99 30.38 12.16 -12.52
CA LEU A 99 30.02 12.63 -13.87
C LEU A 99 28.80 13.59 -13.88
N PHE A 100 28.01 13.63 -12.82
CA PHE A 100 26.74 14.35 -12.77
C PHE A 100 26.65 15.33 -11.61
N HIS A 101 26.37 16.59 -11.91
CA HIS A 101 26.20 17.63 -10.89
C HIS A 101 24.77 17.75 -10.36
N HIS A 102 23.77 17.33 -11.14
CA HIS A 102 22.36 17.40 -10.75
C HIS A 102 21.58 16.13 -11.12
N THR A 103 20.54 15.81 -10.33
CA THR A 103 19.62 14.68 -10.60
C THR A 103 19.03 14.71 -12.01
N ARG A 104 18.76 15.91 -12.56
CA ARG A 104 18.26 16.06 -13.94
C ARG A 104 19.25 15.53 -14.99
N ASP A 105 20.55 15.62 -14.72
CA ASP A 105 21.60 15.16 -15.64
C ASP A 105 21.66 13.63 -15.64
N VAL A 106 21.49 13.03 -14.45
CA VAL A 106 21.32 11.57 -14.29
C VAL A 106 20.06 11.08 -15.02
N ILE A 107 18.93 11.78 -14.89
CA ILE A 107 17.68 11.43 -15.59
C ILE A 107 17.86 11.52 -17.11
N ALA A 108 18.50 12.59 -17.60
CA ALA A 108 18.78 12.77 -19.02
C ALA A 108 19.70 11.67 -19.56
N PHE A 109 20.72 11.29 -18.79
CA PHE A 109 21.62 10.19 -19.13
C PHE A 109 20.88 8.86 -19.21
N VAL A 110 20.10 8.50 -18.18
CA VAL A 110 19.32 7.26 -18.14
C VAL A 110 18.33 7.19 -19.30
N ASN A 111 17.69 8.32 -19.64
CA ASN A 111 16.80 8.40 -20.79
C ASN A 111 17.57 8.21 -22.12
N ARG A 112 18.71 8.87 -22.29
CA ARG A 112 19.52 8.72 -23.51
C ARG A 112 20.08 7.31 -23.68
N THR A 113 20.51 6.67 -22.59
CA THR A 113 21.18 5.37 -22.62
C THR A 113 20.20 4.20 -22.74
N TRP A 114 19.04 4.29 -22.08
CA TRP A 114 18.09 3.16 -22.00
C TRP A 114 16.65 3.50 -22.38
N ASN A 115 16.35 4.74 -22.79
CA ASN A 115 15.00 5.23 -23.08
C ASN A 115 14.03 5.07 -21.89
N ILE A 116 14.57 5.23 -20.67
CA ILE A 116 13.81 5.16 -19.42
C ILE A 116 13.71 6.56 -18.81
N ILE A 117 12.49 7.00 -18.53
CA ILE A 117 12.24 8.32 -17.93
C ILE A 117 11.92 8.17 -16.45
N PHE A 118 12.67 8.89 -15.63
CA PHE A 118 12.40 9.06 -14.20
C PHE A 118 11.86 10.46 -13.92
N SER A 119 11.01 10.57 -12.90
CA SER A 119 10.75 11.87 -12.26
C SER A 119 11.87 12.16 -11.25
N ILE A 120 12.06 13.42 -10.86
CA ILE A 120 13.06 13.78 -9.83
C ILE A 120 12.82 13.01 -8.52
N PRO A 121 11.58 12.93 -7.97
CA PRO A 121 11.32 12.10 -6.78
C PRO A 121 11.54 10.61 -7.03
N GLY A 122 11.37 10.13 -8.27
CA GLY A 122 11.60 8.73 -8.62
C GLY A 122 13.09 8.37 -8.74
N MET A 123 13.95 9.33 -9.10
CA MET A 123 15.40 9.14 -9.17
C MET A 123 16.07 9.28 -7.80
N ASN A 124 15.48 10.06 -6.88
CA ASN A 124 16.00 10.29 -5.53
C ASN A 124 15.56 9.22 -4.50
N LYS A 125 14.89 8.15 -4.94
CA LYS A 125 14.46 7.03 -4.10
C LYS A 125 15.45 5.89 -4.20
#